data_AF-A0A542QV26-F1
#
_entry.id   AF-A0A542QV26-F1
#
_cell.length_a   1.000
_cell.length_b   1.000
_cell.length_c   1.000
_cell.angle_alpha   90.00
_cell.angle_beta   90.00
_cell.angle_gamma   90.00
#
_symmetry.space_group_name_H-M   'P 1'
#
loop_
_entity.id
_entity.type
_entity.pdbx_description
1 polymer ?
#
loop_
_entity_poly.entity_id
_entity_poly.type
_entity_poly.pdbx_seq_one_letter_code
_entity_poly.pdbx_strand_id
1 'polypeptide(L)'
;MKKLVSVALLLSMLAVSACSNKPAETKPAEQNAAQTTEAAKTTEAPKTDSAAPAPTATTNDKLEAKKVLNDKVEILIPKGFTVMSEEMAKVKYPTENRPSLIYTDEKGSINIAFSHTETPAQDSIIKDMKDPMKQAFSNMYQDATWYRDEVIQINGKNVGVFELLTPAADTKIYNLIFFTELDGKMLMTTFNCTEAQMEEWKPLAQEILMSYKVQ
;
A
#
# COMPACT_ATOMS: atom_id res chain seq x y z
N MET A 1 -29.01 9.04 7.53
CA MET A 1 -28.33 7.81 7.98
C MET A 1 -26.99 7.72 7.27
N LYS A 2 -25.86 7.87 7.98
CA LYS A 2 -24.53 7.61 7.41
C LYS A 2 -24.44 6.10 7.15
N LYS A 3 -24.42 5.66 5.88
CA LYS A 3 -24.20 4.24 5.56
C LYS A 3 -22.76 3.92 5.95
N LEU A 4 -22.56 3.12 7.00
CA LEU A 4 -21.23 2.61 7.35
C LEU A 4 -20.74 1.66 6.25
N VAL A 5 -19.44 1.65 6.02
CA VAL A 5 -18.77 0.60 5.23
C VAL A 5 -19.04 -0.74 5.92
N SER A 6 -19.58 -1.71 5.19
CA SER A 6 -19.84 -3.04 5.75
C SER A 6 -18.53 -3.78 6.04
N VAL A 7 -18.50 -4.54 7.13
CA VAL A 7 -17.36 -5.40 7.48
C VAL A 7 -17.01 -6.37 6.34
N ALA A 8 -18.03 -6.91 5.66
CA ALA A 8 -17.83 -7.80 4.52
C ALA A 8 -17.09 -7.12 3.35
N LEU A 9 -17.29 -5.82 3.17
CA LEU A 9 -16.62 -5.04 2.13
C LEU A 9 -15.15 -4.75 2.50
N LEU A 10 -14.86 -4.52 3.78
CA LEU A 10 -13.48 -4.35 4.25
C LEU A 10 -12.70 -5.67 4.16
N LEU A 11 -13.31 -6.79 4.53
CA LEU A 11 -12.68 -8.12 4.44
C LEU A 11 -12.30 -8.49 3.00
N SER A 12 -13.17 -8.15 2.04
CA SER A 12 -12.93 -8.49 0.63
C SER A 12 -11.72 -7.82 0.00
N MET A 13 -11.18 -6.76 0.62
CA MET A 13 -10.08 -5.96 0.08
C MET A 13 -8.71 -6.35 0.64
N LEU A 14 -8.66 -7.19 1.67
CA LEU A 14 -7.40 -7.65 2.25
C LEU A 14 -7.02 -9.04 1.74
N ALA A 15 -5.71 -9.25 1.57
CA ALA A 15 -5.17 -10.53 1.17
C ALA A 15 -5.31 -11.53 2.32
N VAL A 16 -5.85 -12.72 2.03
CA VAL A 16 -6.01 -13.79 3.04
C VAL A 16 -4.82 -14.76 3.11
N SER A 17 -3.87 -14.63 2.20
CA SER A 17 -2.64 -15.44 2.13
C SER A 17 -1.52 -14.67 1.44
N ALA A 18 -0.26 -14.96 1.80
CA ALA A 18 0.92 -14.46 1.11
C ALA A 18 1.16 -15.13 -0.25
N CYS A 19 0.84 -16.41 -0.38
CA CYS A 19 1.16 -17.20 -1.56
C CYS A 19 0.07 -17.09 -2.62
N SER A 20 0.50 -16.97 -3.88
CA SER A 20 -0.27 -17.46 -5.00
C SER A 20 0.06 -18.95 -5.08
N ASN A 21 -0.90 -19.85 -4.88
CA ASN A 21 -0.65 -21.29 -5.01
C ASN A 21 0.15 -21.56 -6.30
N LYS A 22 1.42 -21.96 -6.18
CA LYS A 22 2.25 -22.42 -7.30
C LYS A 22 2.47 -23.92 -7.10
N PRO A 23 2.32 -24.77 -8.13
CA PRO A 23 2.75 -26.16 -8.04
C PRO A 23 4.25 -26.18 -7.69
N ALA A 24 4.62 -27.07 -6.77
CA ALA A 24 5.95 -27.17 -6.20
C ALA A 24 7.02 -27.44 -7.28
N GLU A 25 8.08 -26.63 -7.32
CA GLU A 25 9.36 -27.03 -7.92
C GLU A 25 10.56 -26.53 -7.11
N THR A 26 11.59 -27.38 -7.14
CA THR A 26 12.73 -27.56 -6.26
C THR A 26 13.89 -26.55 -6.42
N LYS A 27 14.61 -26.31 -5.31
CA LYS A 27 15.87 -25.54 -5.18
C LYS A 27 17.06 -26.26 -5.86
N PRO A 28 18.17 -25.55 -6.21
CA PRO A 28 19.35 -25.48 -5.29
C PRO A 28 20.15 -24.14 -5.34
N ALA A 29 20.66 -23.64 -4.20
CA ALA A 29 22.09 -23.55 -3.75
C ALA A 29 22.87 -22.32 -4.33
N GLU A 30 23.25 -21.27 -3.58
CA GLU A 30 24.30 -21.06 -2.53
C GLU A 30 25.67 -20.55 -3.09
N GLN A 31 26.32 -19.65 -2.31
CA GLN A 31 27.73 -19.18 -2.33
C GLN A 31 28.07 -17.96 -3.23
N ASN A 32 28.95 -17.00 -2.91
CA ASN A 32 29.79 -16.68 -1.74
C ASN A 32 30.37 -15.24 -1.87
N ALA A 33 30.55 -14.58 -0.72
CA ALA A 33 31.68 -13.76 -0.19
C ALA A 33 32.50 -12.71 -0.99
N ALA A 34 32.85 -11.66 -0.20
CA ALA A 34 34.09 -10.84 -0.12
C ALA A 34 34.23 -9.58 -1.03
N GLN A 35 34.88 -8.45 -0.68
CA GLN A 35 35.46 -7.80 0.52
C GLN A 35 36.27 -6.56 0.02
N THR A 36 36.26 -5.39 0.69
CA THR A 36 37.32 -4.31 0.76
C THR A 36 36.70 -3.06 1.46
N THR A 37 37.12 -2.57 2.65
CA THR A 37 38.24 -1.63 2.98
C THR A 37 38.26 -0.37 2.09
N GLU A 38 38.39 0.90 2.52
CA GLU A 38 39.04 1.55 3.67
C GLU A 38 38.57 3.03 3.76
N ALA A 39 38.85 3.72 4.86
CA ALA A 39 38.38 5.08 5.20
C ALA A 39 39.45 6.18 5.04
N ALA A 40 39.05 7.44 4.77
CA ALA A 40 39.53 8.67 5.45
C ALA A 40 38.94 10.00 4.90
N LYS A 41 38.13 10.68 5.74
CA LYS A 41 38.06 12.11 6.18
C LYS A 41 39.04 13.16 5.53
N THR A 42 38.79 14.48 5.34
CA THR A 42 37.92 15.50 6.01
C THR A 42 37.90 16.85 5.24
N THR A 43 36.85 17.67 5.47
CA THR A 43 36.75 19.18 5.45
C THR A 43 36.80 19.91 4.09
N GLU A 44 36.05 20.97 3.80
CA GLU A 44 35.60 22.13 4.61
C GLU A 44 34.41 22.87 3.93
N ALA A 45 33.62 23.63 4.70
CA ALA A 45 32.48 24.44 4.26
C ALA A 45 32.89 25.86 3.79
N PRO A 46 32.00 26.60 3.09
CA PRO A 46 31.36 27.72 3.79
C PRO A 46 29.87 27.97 3.44
N LYS A 47 29.23 28.70 4.37
CA LYS A 47 27.86 29.28 4.39
C LYS A 47 27.61 30.19 3.16
N THR A 48 26.40 30.53 2.69
CA THR A 48 25.25 31.16 3.37
C THR A 48 24.07 31.31 2.36
N ASP A 49 22.87 31.50 2.91
CA ASP A 49 21.66 32.17 2.37
C ASP A 49 20.58 31.40 1.59
N SER A 50 19.43 31.28 2.27
CA SER A 50 18.08 31.66 1.84
C SER A 50 17.50 31.08 0.55
N ALA A 51 16.67 30.05 0.70
CA ALA A 51 15.30 29.98 0.17
C ALA A 51 14.66 28.66 0.62
N ALA A 52 13.39 28.69 1.03
CA ALA A 52 12.64 27.48 1.38
C ALA A 52 12.61 26.50 0.19
N PRO A 53 12.92 25.19 0.37
CA PRO A 53 12.82 24.26 -0.74
C PRO A 53 11.36 23.84 -0.91
N ALA A 54 10.80 24.10 -2.10
CA ALA A 54 9.72 23.31 -2.65
C ALA A 54 10.12 21.82 -2.61
N PRO A 55 9.17 20.87 -2.43
CA PRO A 55 9.51 19.46 -2.29
C PRO A 55 10.13 18.93 -3.58
N THR A 56 11.46 18.82 -3.61
CA THR A 56 12.20 18.09 -4.63
C THR A 56 11.84 16.61 -4.49
N ALA A 57 11.08 16.10 -5.45
CA ALA A 57 10.82 14.69 -5.60
C ALA A 57 12.13 13.98 -5.94
N THR A 58 12.79 13.40 -4.93
CA THR A 58 13.78 12.34 -5.14
C THR A 58 13.01 11.17 -5.74
N THR A 59 13.06 11.03 -7.06
CA THR A 59 12.43 9.90 -7.74
C THR A 59 13.26 8.68 -7.40
N ASN A 60 12.75 7.84 -6.51
CA ASN A 60 13.35 6.56 -6.18
C ASN A 60 13.39 5.70 -7.45
N ASP A 61 14.58 5.28 -7.87
CA ASP A 61 14.80 4.51 -9.10
C ASP A 61 14.05 3.17 -9.14
N LYS A 62 13.50 2.72 -8.01
CA LYS A 62 12.68 1.49 -7.91
C LYS A 62 11.21 1.69 -8.27
N LEU A 63 10.74 2.94 -8.38
CA LEU A 63 9.34 3.27 -8.61
C LEU A 63 9.14 3.89 -10.00
N GLU A 64 7.95 3.71 -10.58
CA GLU A 64 7.52 4.34 -11.81
C GLU A 64 6.10 4.90 -11.67
N ALA A 65 5.83 6.05 -12.30
CA ALA A 65 4.49 6.63 -12.31
C ALA A 65 3.56 5.80 -13.19
N LYS A 66 2.36 5.51 -12.66
CA LYS A 66 1.27 4.87 -13.39
C LYS A 66 0.01 5.72 -13.27
N LYS A 67 -0.73 5.76 -14.36
CA LYS A 67 -2.12 6.21 -14.37
C LYS A 67 -3.02 4.97 -14.30
N VAL A 68 -3.97 4.99 -13.38
CA VAL A 68 -4.88 3.88 -13.11
C VAL A 68 -6.33 4.38 -13.03
N LEU A 69 -7.28 3.44 -13.08
CA LEU A 69 -8.71 3.74 -13.02
C LEU A 69 -9.16 4.76 -14.08
N ASN A 70 -8.81 4.49 -15.35
CA ASN A 70 -9.07 5.39 -16.48
C ASN A 70 -8.46 6.79 -16.29
N ASP A 71 -7.19 6.84 -15.91
CA ASP A 71 -6.40 8.06 -15.69
C ASP A 71 -6.92 9.01 -14.61
N LYS A 72 -7.85 8.54 -13.76
CA LYS A 72 -8.39 9.30 -12.62
C LYS A 72 -7.45 9.33 -11.42
N VAL A 73 -6.50 8.41 -11.37
CA VAL A 73 -5.52 8.32 -10.30
C VAL A 73 -4.13 8.18 -10.90
N GLU A 74 -3.21 9.01 -10.44
CA GLU A 74 -1.78 8.91 -10.70
C GLU A 74 -1.08 8.50 -9.39
N ILE A 75 -0.23 7.50 -9.47
CA ILE A 75 0.48 6.93 -8.32
C ILE A 75 1.77 6.26 -8.76
N LEU A 76 2.78 6.25 -7.89
CA LEU A 76 3.97 5.43 -8.09
C LEU A 76 3.68 3.95 -7.82
N ILE A 77 4.21 3.08 -8.67
CA ILE A 77 4.17 1.63 -8.56
C ILE A 77 5.61 1.10 -8.67
N PRO A 78 6.01 0.06 -7.92
CA PRO A 78 7.33 -0.54 -8.10
C PRO A 78 7.56 -1.06 -9.52
N LYS A 79 8.74 -0.80 -10.06
CA LYS A 79 9.14 -1.28 -11.38
C LYS A 79 9.10 -2.80 -11.43
N GLY A 80 8.63 -3.33 -12.56
CA GLY A 80 8.50 -4.78 -12.77
C GLY A 80 7.22 -5.40 -12.20
N PHE A 81 6.39 -4.63 -11.49
CA PHE A 81 5.08 -5.13 -11.07
C PHE A 81 4.14 -5.22 -12.27
N THR A 82 3.37 -6.29 -12.32
CA THR A 82 2.38 -6.55 -13.37
C THR A 82 0.98 -6.65 -12.78
N VAL A 83 -0.05 -6.50 -13.62
CA VAL A 83 -1.43 -6.73 -13.17
C VAL A 83 -1.59 -8.21 -12.81
N MET A 84 -2.07 -8.46 -11.60
CA MET A 84 -2.36 -9.80 -11.08
C MET A 84 -3.38 -10.51 -11.97
N SER A 85 -3.14 -11.78 -12.29
CA SER A 85 -4.11 -12.58 -13.04
C SER A 85 -5.39 -12.80 -12.23
N GLU A 86 -6.51 -12.99 -12.93
CA GLU A 86 -7.80 -13.24 -12.29
C GLU A 86 -7.78 -14.51 -11.42
N GLU A 87 -7.08 -15.56 -11.86
CA GLU A 87 -6.92 -16.80 -11.09
C GLU A 87 -6.18 -16.57 -9.77
N MET A 88 -5.10 -15.80 -9.82
CA MET A 88 -4.31 -15.45 -8.64
C MET A 88 -5.12 -14.55 -7.68
N ALA A 89 -5.81 -13.54 -8.22
CA ALA A 89 -6.72 -12.70 -7.45
C ALA A 89 -7.84 -13.54 -6.81
N LYS A 90 -8.30 -14.59 -7.50
CA LYS A 90 -9.34 -15.49 -6.97
C LYS A 90 -8.91 -16.26 -5.74
N VAL A 91 -7.67 -16.72 -5.73
CA VAL A 91 -7.10 -17.44 -4.58
C VAL A 91 -6.82 -16.46 -3.44
N LYS A 92 -6.22 -15.30 -3.74
CA LYS A 92 -5.69 -14.39 -2.72
C LYS A 92 -6.76 -13.49 -2.07
N TYR A 93 -7.85 -13.22 -2.79
CA TYR A 93 -8.97 -12.39 -2.36
C TYR A 93 -10.29 -13.11 -2.67
N PRO A 94 -10.65 -14.20 -1.96
CA PRO A 94 -11.66 -15.18 -2.42
C PRO A 94 -13.09 -14.62 -2.58
N THR A 95 -13.40 -13.50 -1.95
CA THR A 95 -14.70 -12.84 -2.00
C THR A 95 -15.00 -12.17 -3.35
N GLU A 96 -16.26 -12.09 -3.76
CA GLU A 96 -16.66 -11.44 -5.01
C GLU A 96 -16.32 -9.95 -5.09
N ASN A 97 -16.33 -9.23 -3.96
CA ASN A 97 -15.97 -7.80 -3.89
C ASN A 97 -14.45 -7.55 -3.81
N ARG A 98 -13.65 -8.44 -4.41
CA ARG A 98 -12.18 -8.32 -4.45
C ARG A 98 -11.74 -7.04 -5.18
N PRO A 99 -10.52 -6.54 -4.93
CA PRO A 99 -10.03 -5.34 -5.60
C PRO A 99 -10.07 -5.46 -7.13
N SER A 100 -10.51 -4.38 -7.78
CA SER A 100 -10.74 -4.34 -9.23
C SER A 100 -9.45 -4.30 -10.07
N LEU A 101 -8.36 -3.81 -9.48
CA LEU A 101 -7.05 -3.72 -10.10
C LEU A 101 -6.01 -4.01 -9.03
N ILE A 102 -5.11 -4.95 -9.30
CA ILE A 102 -4.04 -5.34 -8.37
C ILE A 102 -2.75 -5.41 -9.16
N TYR A 103 -1.76 -4.60 -8.77
CA TYR A 103 -0.38 -4.77 -9.23
C TYR A 103 0.36 -5.67 -8.26
N THR A 104 1.21 -6.55 -8.77
CA THR A 104 1.91 -7.54 -7.96
C THR A 104 3.29 -7.86 -8.51
N ASP A 105 4.18 -8.32 -7.63
CA ASP A 105 5.47 -8.90 -8.00
C ASP A 105 5.30 -10.29 -8.62
N GLU A 106 6.36 -10.84 -9.19
CA GLU A 106 6.33 -12.16 -9.85
C GLU A 106 5.81 -13.29 -8.93
N LYS A 107 6.02 -13.16 -7.62
CA LYS A 107 5.64 -14.16 -6.62
C LYS A 107 4.24 -13.97 -6.05
N GLY A 108 3.57 -12.85 -6.29
CA GLY A 108 2.28 -12.53 -5.65
C GLY A 108 2.40 -12.11 -4.19
N SER A 109 3.62 -11.89 -3.70
CA SER A 109 3.94 -11.66 -2.29
C SER A 109 3.79 -10.19 -1.88
N ILE A 110 3.90 -9.28 -2.84
CA ILE A 110 3.81 -7.83 -2.64
C ILE A 110 2.81 -7.26 -3.61
N ASN A 111 1.86 -6.48 -3.12
CA ASN A 111 0.70 -6.09 -3.91
C ASN A 111 0.30 -4.64 -3.66
N ILE A 112 -0.21 -3.99 -4.71
CA ILE A 112 -0.89 -2.71 -4.64
C ILE A 112 -2.27 -2.88 -5.25
N ALA A 113 -3.28 -2.90 -4.39
CA ALA A 113 -4.65 -3.19 -4.75
C ALA A 113 -5.51 -1.93 -4.71
N PHE A 114 -6.37 -1.75 -5.72
CA PHE A 114 -7.30 -0.63 -5.86
C PHE A 114 -8.75 -1.12 -5.85
N SER A 115 -9.51 -0.59 -4.91
CA SER A 115 -10.93 -0.90 -4.71
C SER A 115 -11.73 0.39 -4.79
N HIS A 116 -12.27 0.70 -5.97
CA HIS A 116 -13.27 1.76 -6.16
C HIS A 116 -14.65 1.17 -5.88
N THR A 117 -15.23 1.53 -4.74
CA THR A 117 -16.40 0.84 -4.18
C THR A 117 -17.69 1.59 -4.47
N GLU A 118 -18.84 0.95 -4.27
CA GLU A 118 -20.14 1.64 -4.29
C GLU A 118 -20.46 2.43 -3.00
N THR A 119 -19.54 2.47 -2.03
CA THR A 119 -19.74 3.25 -0.80
C THR A 119 -19.67 4.73 -1.13
N PRO A 120 -20.71 5.53 -0.86
CA PRO A 120 -20.64 6.97 -1.05
C PRO A 120 -19.58 7.60 -0.16
N ALA A 121 -18.77 8.48 -0.74
CA ALA A 121 -17.75 9.25 -0.02
C ALA A 121 -17.75 10.70 -0.51
N GLN A 122 -17.36 11.60 0.39
CA GLN A 122 -17.02 12.98 0.08
C GLN A 122 -15.71 13.28 0.79
N ASP A 123 -14.86 14.11 0.18
CA ASP A 123 -13.58 14.50 0.78
C ASP A 123 -13.75 15.04 2.22
N SER A 124 -14.79 15.85 2.43
CA SER A 124 -15.11 16.45 3.74
C SER A 124 -15.47 15.44 4.83
N ILE A 125 -15.91 14.22 4.47
CA ILE A 125 -16.33 13.20 5.44
C ILE A 125 -15.26 12.13 5.68
N ILE A 126 -14.12 12.17 4.98
CA ILE A 126 -13.05 11.16 5.15
C ILE A 126 -12.61 11.05 6.62
N LYS A 127 -12.49 12.19 7.30
CA LYS A 127 -12.18 12.24 8.74
C LYS A 127 -13.24 11.54 9.59
N ASP A 128 -14.52 11.76 9.31
CA ASP A 128 -15.64 11.14 10.01
C ASP A 128 -15.75 9.63 9.72
N MET A 129 -15.22 9.17 8.59
CA MET A 129 -15.26 7.76 8.20
C MET A 129 -14.10 6.95 8.77
N LYS A 130 -12.99 7.60 9.18
CA LYS A 130 -11.79 6.94 9.71
C LYS A 130 -12.09 6.10 10.95
N ASP A 131 -12.63 6.69 12.01
CA ASP A 131 -12.81 5.98 13.28
C ASP A 131 -13.78 4.79 13.16
N PRO A 132 -14.94 4.89 12.48
CA PRO A 132 -15.79 3.74 12.22
C PRO A 132 -15.09 2.63 11.42
N MET A 133 -14.28 2.98 10.41
CA MET A 133 -13.53 1.97 9.65
C MET A 133 -12.46 1.30 10.50
N LYS A 134 -11.71 2.06 11.30
CA LYS A 134 -10.75 1.49 12.26
C LYS A 134 -11.45 0.52 13.21
N GLN A 135 -12.58 0.92 13.79
CA GLN A 135 -13.34 0.07 14.70
C GLN A 135 -13.77 -1.23 14.01
N ALA A 136 -14.23 -1.16 12.76
CA ALA A 136 -14.56 -2.34 11.97
C ALA A 136 -13.34 -3.26 11.75
N PHE A 137 -12.17 -2.70 11.43
CA PHE A 137 -10.92 -3.47 11.32
C PHE A 137 -10.49 -4.08 12.65
N SER A 138 -10.54 -3.34 13.77
CA SER A 138 -10.21 -3.84 15.11
C SER A 138 -11.13 -4.96 15.57
N ASN A 139 -12.42 -4.90 15.23
CA ASN A 139 -13.36 -5.97 15.53
C ASN A 139 -13.09 -7.24 14.72
N MET A 140 -12.65 -7.09 13.48
CA MET A 140 -12.36 -8.18 12.55
C MET A 140 -11.01 -8.84 12.82
N TYR A 141 -10.00 -8.03 13.13
CA TYR A 141 -8.64 -8.47 13.45
C TYR A 141 -8.28 -8.04 14.87
N GLN A 142 -8.82 -8.76 15.86
CA GLN A 142 -8.57 -8.46 17.27
C GLN A 142 -7.09 -8.54 17.65
N ASP A 143 -6.33 -9.39 16.95
CA ASP A 143 -4.88 -9.56 17.14
C ASP A 143 -4.03 -8.69 16.21
N ALA A 144 -4.63 -7.70 15.52
CA ALA A 144 -3.88 -6.79 14.66
C ALA A 144 -2.94 -5.89 15.46
N THR A 145 -1.73 -5.68 14.94
CA THR A 145 -0.81 -4.66 15.45
C THR A 145 -0.99 -3.39 14.64
N TRP A 146 -1.36 -2.28 15.29
CA TRP A 146 -1.57 -0.98 14.63
C TRP A 146 -0.32 -0.11 14.76
N TYR A 147 0.16 0.44 13.64
CA TYR A 147 1.30 1.34 13.57
C TYR A 147 0.89 2.79 13.26
N ARG A 148 -0.18 2.97 12.47
CA ARG A 148 -0.65 4.28 12.04
C ARG A 148 -2.16 4.31 11.90
N ASP A 149 -2.75 5.43 12.29
CA ASP A 149 -4.18 5.70 12.18
C ASP A 149 -4.39 7.21 12.19
N GLU A 150 -4.49 7.82 11.00
CA GLU A 150 -4.66 9.26 10.90
C GLU A 150 -5.36 9.68 9.59
N VAL A 151 -5.62 10.98 9.46
CA VAL A 151 -5.95 11.60 8.18
C VAL A 151 -4.85 12.59 7.84
N ILE A 152 -4.29 12.46 6.64
CA ILE A 152 -3.30 13.39 6.08
C ILE A 152 -3.90 14.12 4.87
N GLN A 153 -3.27 15.23 4.47
CA GLN A 153 -3.58 15.88 3.20
C GLN A 153 -2.52 15.52 2.16
N ILE A 154 -2.96 15.03 1.01
CA ILE A 154 -2.11 14.78 -0.15
C ILE A 154 -2.77 15.49 -1.33
N ASN A 155 -2.05 16.41 -1.97
CA ASN A 155 -2.52 17.14 -3.15
C ASN A 155 -3.92 17.79 -2.98
N GLY A 156 -4.22 18.30 -1.78
CA GLY A 156 -5.49 18.96 -1.46
C GLY A 156 -6.66 18.03 -1.16
N LYS A 157 -6.46 16.70 -1.16
CA LYS A 157 -7.46 15.71 -0.74
C LYS A 157 -7.17 15.22 0.68
N ASN A 158 -8.22 15.00 1.45
CA ASN A 158 -8.16 14.28 2.72
C ASN A 158 -7.99 12.78 2.42
N VAL A 159 -6.94 12.19 2.99
CA VAL A 159 -6.61 10.77 2.83
C VAL A 159 -6.56 10.14 4.21
N GLY A 160 -7.48 9.22 4.49
CA GLY A 160 -7.41 8.38 5.68
C GLY A 160 -6.35 7.32 5.50
N VAL A 161 -5.52 7.08 6.51
CA VAL A 161 -4.39 6.15 6.46
C VAL A 161 -4.42 5.21 7.66
N PHE A 162 -4.36 3.91 7.38
CA PHE A 162 -4.12 2.87 8.36
C PHE A 162 -2.85 2.12 7.99
N GLU A 163 -2.03 1.86 8.99
CA GLU A 163 -0.87 0.98 8.86
C GLU A 163 -0.97 -0.07 9.96
N LEU A 164 -1.03 -1.34 9.56
CA LEU A 164 -1.30 -2.44 10.47
C LEU A 164 -0.74 -3.76 9.96
N LEU A 165 -0.44 -4.64 10.90
CA LEU A 165 -0.10 -6.04 10.66
C LEU A 165 -1.30 -6.92 11.02
N THR A 166 -1.79 -7.73 10.08
CA THR A 166 -2.95 -8.61 10.26
C THR A 166 -2.57 -10.08 10.11
N PRO A 167 -3.23 -11.01 10.82
CA PRO A 167 -3.08 -12.43 10.55
C PRO A 167 -3.63 -12.80 9.16
N ALA A 168 -2.97 -13.75 8.50
CA ALA A 168 -3.41 -14.44 7.30
C ALA A 168 -3.24 -15.96 7.49
N ALA A 169 -3.65 -16.76 6.50
CA ALA A 169 -3.64 -18.22 6.62
C ALA A 169 -2.25 -18.83 6.85
N ASP A 170 -1.21 -18.24 6.26
CA ASP A 170 0.15 -18.77 6.18
C ASP A 170 1.22 -17.90 6.87
N THR A 171 0.91 -16.64 7.17
CA THR A 171 1.82 -15.66 7.78
C THR A 171 1.01 -14.49 8.35
N LYS A 172 1.68 -13.43 8.82
CA LYS A 172 1.09 -12.10 8.93
C LYS A 172 1.37 -11.26 7.70
N ILE A 173 0.44 -10.35 7.41
CA ILE A 173 0.49 -9.45 6.27
C ILE A 173 0.57 -8.02 6.80
N TYR A 174 1.62 -7.31 6.38
CA TYR A 174 1.72 -5.87 6.56
C TYR A 174 0.79 -5.20 5.56
N ASN A 175 -0.03 -4.28 6.03
CA ASN A 175 -0.94 -3.49 5.21
C ASN A 175 -0.71 -2.00 5.47
N LEU A 176 -0.46 -1.25 4.40
CA LEU A 176 -0.64 0.20 4.35
C LEU A 176 -1.89 0.47 3.52
N ILE A 177 -2.99 0.75 4.22
CA ILE A 177 -4.28 1.04 3.64
C ILE A 177 -4.46 2.55 3.64
N PHE A 178 -4.86 3.11 2.52
CA PHE A 178 -5.25 4.51 2.46
C PHE A 178 -6.47 4.69 1.58
N PHE A 179 -7.31 5.65 1.95
CA PHE A 179 -8.60 5.82 1.31
C PHE A 179 -8.99 7.29 1.21
N THR A 180 -9.69 7.61 0.12
CA THR A 180 -10.20 8.95 -0.17
C THR A 180 -11.43 8.84 -1.06
N GLU A 181 -11.95 9.98 -1.49
CA GLU A 181 -13.06 10.07 -2.42
C GLU A 181 -12.57 10.11 -3.88
N LEU A 182 -13.24 9.34 -4.74
CA LEU A 182 -13.18 9.44 -6.20
C LEU A 182 -14.59 9.25 -6.79
N ASP A 183 -15.04 10.19 -7.62
CA ASP A 183 -16.38 10.21 -8.24
C ASP A 183 -17.55 10.07 -7.23
N GLY A 184 -17.45 10.70 -6.06
CA GLY A 184 -18.43 10.61 -4.98
C GLY A 184 -18.47 9.26 -4.27
N LYS A 185 -17.46 8.40 -4.50
CA LYS A 185 -17.37 7.04 -3.99
C LYS A 185 -16.04 6.81 -3.28
N MET A 186 -16.03 5.86 -2.36
CA MET A 186 -14.83 5.50 -1.62
C MET A 186 -13.86 4.75 -2.55
N LEU A 187 -12.65 5.28 -2.67
CA LEU A 187 -11.52 4.60 -3.25
C LEU A 187 -10.57 4.18 -2.13
N MET A 188 -10.38 2.86 -1.99
CA MET A 188 -9.39 2.29 -1.10
C MET A 188 -8.21 1.76 -1.91
N THR A 189 -7.01 2.10 -1.48
CA THR A 189 -5.76 1.57 -2.02
C THR A 189 -5.01 0.88 -0.90
N THR A 190 -4.50 -0.31 -1.15
CA THR A 190 -3.77 -1.10 -0.15
C THR A 190 -2.46 -1.58 -0.74
N PHE A 191 -1.36 -1.11 -0.17
CA PHE A 191 -0.08 -1.79 -0.29
C PHE A 191 -0.04 -2.92 0.73
N ASN A 192 0.33 -4.13 0.32
CA ASN A 192 0.58 -5.21 1.26
C ASN A 192 1.81 -6.04 0.89
N CYS A 193 2.46 -6.57 1.92
CA CYS A 193 3.55 -7.54 1.81
C CYS A 193 3.56 -8.47 3.03
N THR A 194 4.37 -9.52 2.98
CA THR A 194 4.55 -10.40 4.16
C THR A 194 5.29 -9.67 5.29
N GLU A 195 5.08 -10.09 6.54
CA GLU A 195 5.83 -9.58 7.70
C GLU A 195 7.35 -9.65 7.48
N ALA A 196 7.85 -10.72 6.84
CA ALA A 196 9.26 -10.89 6.53
C ALA A 196 9.83 -9.83 5.56
N GLN A 197 8.98 -9.21 4.74
CA GLN A 197 9.36 -8.18 3.76
C GLN A 197 9.08 -6.75 4.28
N MET A 198 8.41 -6.61 5.42
CA MET A 198 7.90 -5.32 5.92
C MET A 198 9.00 -4.27 6.09
N GLU A 199 10.12 -4.61 6.73
CA GLU A 199 11.21 -3.65 7.00
C GLU A 199 11.83 -3.08 5.72
N GLU A 200 11.97 -3.91 4.68
CA GLU A 200 12.51 -3.48 3.39
C GLU A 200 11.51 -2.61 2.62
N TRP A 201 10.22 -2.97 2.66
CA TRP A 201 9.20 -2.41 1.78
C TRP A 201 8.44 -1.23 2.37
N LYS A 202 8.43 -1.07 3.69
CA LYS A 202 7.75 0.03 4.37
C LYS A 202 8.18 1.41 3.85
N PRO A 203 9.47 1.73 3.64
CA PRO A 203 9.86 3.02 3.05
C PRO A 203 9.25 3.26 1.66
N LEU A 204 9.32 2.28 0.77
CA LEU A 204 8.72 2.36 -0.57
C LEU A 204 7.19 2.52 -0.50
N ALA A 205 6.53 1.80 0.42
CA ALA A 205 5.09 1.92 0.63
C ALA A 205 4.68 3.34 1.05
N GLN A 206 5.49 4.02 1.88
CA GLN A 206 5.24 5.42 2.23
C GLN A 206 5.44 6.35 1.03
N GLU A 207 6.45 6.12 0.19
CA GLU A 207 6.63 6.90 -1.06
C GLU A 207 5.44 6.73 -2.01
N ILE A 208 4.93 5.50 -2.15
CA ILE A 208 3.72 5.19 -2.94
C ILE A 208 2.53 5.98 -2.41
N LEU A 209 2.28 5.96 -1.09
CA LEU A 209 1.22 6.76 -0.47
C LEU A 209 1.39 8.26 -0.77
N MET A 210 2.59 8.81 -0.58
CA MET A 210 2.82 10.25 -0.75
C MET A 210 2.77 10.70 -2.22
N SER A 211 2.91 9.79 -3.17
CA SER A 211 2.78 10.08 -4.60
C SER A 211 1.34 10.22 -5.10
N TYR A 212 0.37 9.92 -4.24
CA TYR A 212 -1.02 9.74 -4.63
C TYR A 212 -1.67 11.02 -5.15
N LYS A 213 -2.22 10.98 -6.35
CA LYS A 213 -2.92 12.12 -6.96
C LYS A 213 -4.22 11.64 -7.58
N VAL A 214 -5.33 12.09 -7.00
CA VAL A 214 -6.68 11.81 -7.47
C VAL A 214 -7.21 13.04 -8.19
N GLN A 215 -7.72 12.84 -9.41
CA GLN A 215 -8.23 13.93 -10.26
C GLN A 215 -9.67 14.33 -9.92
#